data_AF-A0A8H7WD47-F1
#
_entry.id   AF-A0A8H7WD47-F1
#
_cell.length_a   1.000
_cell.length_b   1.000
_cell.length_c   1.000
_cell.angle_alpha   90.00
_cell.angle_beta   90.00
_cell.angle_gamma   90.00
#
_symmetry.space_group_name_H-M   'P 1'
#
loop_
_entity.id
_entity.type
_entity.pdbx_description
1 polymer ?
#
loop_
_entity_poly.entity_id
_entity_poly.type
_entity_poly.pdbx_seq_one_letter_code
_entity_poly.pdbx_strand_id
1 'polypeptide(L)'
;MPLSLPATLKLAQLKQLAFKCGISTSGTKPVLIRRLQDEVNQSAGDNGSKTKPVRILSIDMGIRNLAYCILDVPAQNISWAKIGTGLVMKGSGRSAKRPLPSIHAWHRLAVSSPPTPAIPIDGEDATTKTTIPKEAFDPATLSQTAYTLLRAQLLPAKPTHILIERQRFRSMGSKHILEWTVRVNMFESMIYAVLCTLKGEGLWDGSVRGVLPGKVGPFWVGEGEEDDATSAKNGKGRKKIRKSASAKIQNKGAKIDLVRSWLESGDVVQLGNDEVKEMARRYVEKWDRVPGGRKAITKLEGEEKMGKLDDLADCLLQGMAWVEWENNKRIVMKHGIEALLDT
;
A
#
# COMPACT_ATOMS: atom_id res chain seq x y z
N MET A 1 5.20 -5.18 -29.24
CA MET A 1 4.07 -6.06 -29.58
C MET A 1 3.17 -6.19 -28.36
N PRO A 2 1.83 -6.20 -28.53
CA PRO A 2 0.91 -6.42 -27.42
C PRO A 2 1.06 -7.84 -26.85
N LEU A 3 0.82 -8.00 -25.54
CA LEU A 3 0.82 -9.28 -24.86
C LEU A 3 -0.23 -10.22 -25.46
N SER A 4 0.21 -11.38 -25.91
CA SER A 4 -0.66 -12.49 -26.30
C SER A 4 -0.51 -13.61 -25.28
N LEU A 5 -1.64 -14.09 -24.73
CA LEU A 5 -1.66 -15.17 -23.74
C LEU A 5 -2.05 -16.50 -24.42
N PRO A 6 -1.29 -17.59 -24.22
CA PRO A 6 -1.66 -18.90 -24.75
C PRO A 6 -3.03 -19.37 -24.25
N ALA A 7 -3.87 -19.87 -25.16
CA ALA A 7 -5.17 -20.42 -24.82
C ALA A 7 -5.09 -21.63 -23.87
N THR A 8 -3.94 -22.31 -23.84
CA THR A 8 -3.63 -23.48 -23.01
C THR A 8 -3.49 -23.17 -21.53
N LEU A 9 -3.34 -21.90 -21.12
CA LEU A 9 -3.17 -21.54 -19.72
C LEU A 9 -4.36 -21.97 -18.86
N LYS A 10 -4.08 -22.65 -17.75
CA LYS A 10 -5.09 -23.02 -16.76
C LYS A 10 -5.56 -21.77 -16.00
N LEU A 11 -6.79 -21.82 -15.49
CA LEU A 11 -7.35 -20.73 -14.68
C LEU A 11 -6.46 -20.38 -13.48
N ALA A 12 -5.87 -21.38 -12.82
CA ALA A 12 -4.94 -21.19 -11.72
C ALA A 12 -3.71 -20.37 -12.13
N GLN A 13 -3.12 -20.66 -13.30
CA GLN A 13 -1.96 -19.91 -13.82
C GLN A 13 -2.34 -18.46 -14.14
N LEU A 14 -3.54 -18.22 -14.68
CA LEU A 14 -4.04 -16.86 -14.93
C LEU A 14 -4.27 -16.08 -13.63
N LYS A 15 -4.82 -16.74 -12.59
CA LYS A 15 -4.98 -16.14 -11.26
C LYS A 15 -3.61 -15.83 -10.64
N GLN A 16 -2.64 -16.74 -10.73
CA GLN A 16 -1.28 -16.54 -10.24
C GLN A 16 -0.60 -15.37 -10.96
N LEU A 17 -0.69 -15.30 -12.29
CA LEU A 17 -0.15 -14.19 -13.08
C LEU A 17 -0.82 -12.86 -12.72
N ALA A 18 -2.16 -12.85 -12.61
CA ALA A 18 -2.90 -11.65 -12.21
C ALA A 18 -2.48 -11.19 -10.82
N PHE A 19 -2.32 -12.11 -9.87
CA PHE A 19 -1.85 -11.82 -8.53
C PHE A 19 -0.43 -11.23 -8.52
N LYS A 20 0.54 -11.87 -9.20
CA LYS A 20 1.93 -11.38 -9.32
C LYS A 20 2.00 -10.00 -10.01
N CYS A 21 1.04 -9.66 -10.86
CA CYS A 21 0.95 -8.35 -11.53
C CYS A 21 0.03 -7.33 -10.82
N GLY A 22 -0.49 -7.62 -9.63
CA GLY A 22 -1.41 -6.72 -8.90
C GLY A 22 -2.82 -6.62 -9.48
N ILE A 23 -3.14 -7.38 -10.51
CA ILE A 23 -4.40 -7.36 -11.27
C ILE A 23 -5.47 -8.20 -10.56
N SER A 24 -6.75 -7.81 -10.66
CA SER A 24 -7.84 -8.56 -10.02
C SER A 24 -7.87 -10.01 -10.50
N THR A 25 -7.95 -10.96 -9.56
CA THR A 25 -8.01 -12.42 -9.82
C THR A 25 -9.44 -12.94 -9.98
N SER A 26 -10.45 -12.08 -9.82
CA SER A 26 -11.86 -12.46 -9.92
C SER A 26 -12.37 -12.54 -11.36
N GLY A 27 -13.29 -13.45 -11.61
CA GLY A 27 -13.99 -13.60 -12.90
C GLY A 27 -13.67 -14.90 -13.63
N THR A 28 -14.26 -15.06 -14.81
CA THR A 28 -14.06 -16.21 -15.68
C THR A 28 -12.71 -16.13 -16.41
N LYS A 29 -12.26 -17.26 -16.97
CA LYS A 29 -11.00 -17.33 -17.76
C LYS A 29 -10.91 -16.26 -18.87
N PRO A 30 -11.94 -16.05 -19.72
CA PRO A 30 -11.88 -14.99 -20.75
C PRO A 30 -11.77 -13.59 -20.17
N VAL A 31 -12.46 -13.30 -19.05
CA VAL A 31 -12.39 -12.00 -18.38
C VAL A 31 -10.99 -11.76 -17.81
N LEU A 32 -10.37 -12.78 -17.21
CA LEU A 32 -9.00 -12.68 -16.70
C LEU A 32 -7.97 -12.49 -17.80
N ILE A 33 -8.09 -13.23 -18.91
CA ILE A 33 -7.20 -13.08 -20.07
C ILE A 33 -7.26 -11.64 -20.59
N ARG A 34 -8.47 -11.13 -20.85
CA ARG A 34 -8.66 -9.77 -21.35
C ARG A 34 -8.09 -8.73 -20.40
N ARG A 35 -8.39 -8.84 -19.10
CA ARG A 35 -7.89 -7.90 -18.08
C ARG A 35 -6.37 -7.91 -18.00
N LEU A 36 -5.74 -9.09 -18.03
CA LEU A 36 -4.29 -9.24 -18.05
C LEU A 36 -3.67 -8.56 -19.27
N GLN A 37 -4.23 -8.79 -20.45
CA GLN A 37 -3.76 -8.15 -21.69
C GLN A 37 -3.90 -6.63 -21.61
N ASP A 38 -5.06 -6.12 -21.21
CA ASP A 38 -5.33 -4.68 -21.14
C ASP A 38 -4.37 -3.97 -20.17
N GLU A 39 -4.24 -4.46 -18.93
CA GLU A 39 -3.41 -3.84 -17.89
C GLU A 39 -1.91 -3.93 -18.18
N VAL A 40 -1.44 -5.07 -18.68
CA VAL A 40 -0.02 -5.27 -19.00
C VAL A 40 0.38 -4.44 -20.22
N ASN A 41 -0.48 -4.35 -21.25
CA ASN A 41 -0.24 -3.53 -22.43
C ASN A 41 -0.26 -2.03 -22.10
N GLN A 42 -1.21 -1.57 -21.28
CA GLN A 42 -1.26 -0.17 -20.84
C GLN A 42 0.02 0.24 -20.11
N SER A 43 0.53 -0.63 -19.24
CA SER A 43 1.77 -0.40 -18.49
C SER A 43 3.01 -0.33 -19.39
N ALA A 44 2.94 -0.92 -20.60
CA ALA A 44 4.00 -0.82 -21.61
C ALA A 44 3.90 0.47 -22.46
N GLY A 45 2.68 0.92 -22.76
CA GLY A 45 2.42 2.12 -23.58
C GLY A 45 2.89 3.43 -22.93
N ASP A 46 2.84 3.52 -21.60
CA ASP A 46 3.30 4.69 -20.83
C ASP A 46 4.84 4.90 -20.88
N ASN A 47 5.60 3.94 -21.44
CA ASN A 47 7.07 3.92 -21.43
C ASN A 47 7.71 4.24 -22.80
N GLY A 48 6.95 4.73 -23.78
CA GLY A 48 7.45 5.02 -25.14
C GLY A 48 8.46 6.17 -25.27
N SER A 49 8.77 6.90 -24.20
CA SER A 49 9.76 8.00 -24.20
C SER A 49 10.28 8.21 -22.79
N LYS A 50 11.59 8.04 -22.58
CA LYS A 50 12.38 8.32 -21.35
C LYS A 50 11.65 8.01 -20.03
N THR A 51 12.01 6.91 -19.37
CA THR A 51 11.52 6.51 -18.03
C THR A 51 11.46 7.71 -17.08
N LYS A 52 10.25 8.29 -16.92
CA LYS A 52 10.05 9.44 -16.04
C LYS A 52 10.31 8.99 -14.60
N PRO A 53 10.91 9.84 -13.76
CA PRO A 53 11.00 9.56 -12.33
C PRO A 53 9.59 9.34 -11.77
N VAL A 54 9.40 8.23 -11.06
CA VAL A 54 8.10 7.88 -10.49
C VAL A 54 8.12 8.25 -9.01
N ARG A 55 7.24 9.17 -8.63
CA ARG A 55 6.93 9.48 -7.22
C ARG A 55 5.59 8.90 -6.86
N ILE A 56 5.56 7.99 -5.90
CA ILE A 56 4.35 7.30 -5.42
C ILE A 56 3.94 7.90 -4.09
N LEU A 57 2.67 8.28 -3.96
CA LEU A 57 2.01 8.49 -2.68
C LEU A 57 1.12 7.28 -2.39
N SER A 58 1.46 6.49 -1.39
CA SER A 58 0.68 5.31 -0.98
C SER A 58 -0.11 5.63 0.28
N ILE A 59 -1.43 5.50 0.23
CA ILE A 59 -2.36 5.83 1.31
C ILE A 59 -3.05 4.56 1.80
N ASP A 60 -2.95 4.31 3.10
CA ASP A 60 -3.82 3.41 3.84
C ASP A 60 -4.94 4.23 4.52
N MET A 61 -6.18 3.88 4.20
CA MET A 61 -7.35 4.71 4.48
C MET A 61 -7.79 4.62 5.94
N GLY A 62 -8.04 5.78 6.55
CA GLY A 62 -8.63 5.91 7.87
C GLY A 62 -8.95 7.37 8.17
N ILE A 63 -9.87 7.64 9.11
CA ILE A 63 -10.14 9.02 9.55
C ILE A 63 -9.28 9.38 10.76
N ARG A 64 -9.08 8.43 11.69
CA ARG A 64 -8.25 8.62 12.89
C ARG A 64 -6.85 8.01 12.79
N ASN A 65 -6.59 7.30 11.70
CA ASN A 65 -5.40 6.48 11.50
C ASN A 65 -4.99 6.45 10.03
N LEU A 66 -5.26 7.53 9.27
CA LEU A 66 -4.76 7.64 7.91
C LEU A 66 -3.24 7.48 7.95
N ALA A 67 -2.69 6.54 7.20
CA ALA A 67 -1.26 6.41 7.06
C ALA A 67 -0.87 6.60 5.60
N TYR A 68 0.27 7.23 5.37
CA TYR A 68 0.80 7.35 4.03
C TYR A 68 2.32 7.29 4.00
N CYS A 69 2.85 6.88 2.85
CA CYS A 69 4.25 7.04 2.53
C CYS A 69 4.44 7.66 1.16
N ILE A 70 5.55 8.36 0.97
CA ILE A 70 5.99 8.91 -0.31
C ILE A 70 7.27 8.20 -0.71
N LEU A 71 7.26 7.58 -1.89
CA LEU A 71 8.37 6.82 -2.44
C LEU A 71 8.86 7.45 -3.74
N ASP A 72 10.14 7.75 -3.83
CA ASP A 72 10.81 8.02 -5.10
C ASP A 72 11.37 6.72 -5.64
N VAL A 73 10.86 6.32 -6.81
CA VAL A 73 11.26 5.10 -7.48
C VAL A 73 12.17 5.47 -8.65
N PRO A 74 13.45 5.06 -8.59
CA PRO A 74 14.40 5.39 -9.63
C PRO A 74 14.01 4.71 -10.95
N ALA A 75 14.28 5.40 -12.05
CA ALA A 75 14.11 4.86 -13.39
C ALA A 75 14.96 3.58 -13.53
N GLN A 76 14.31 2.42 -13.63
CA GLN A 76 15.02 1.17 -13.76
C GLN A 76 15.45 0.93 -15.22
N ASN A 77 16.73 1.15 -15.53
CA ASN A 77 17.33 0.63 -16.76
C ASN A 77 17.62 -0.87 -16.59
N ILE A 78 16.58 -1.71 -16.70
CA ILE A 78 16.73 -3.15 -16.54
C ILE A 78 17.27 -3.78 -17.83
N SER A 79 18.59 -4.02 -17.88
CA SER A 79 19.19 -4.96 -18.83
C SER A 79 19.05 -6.38 -18.29
N TRP A 80 18.44 -7.28 -19.06
CA TRP A 80 18.25 -8.67 -18.66
C TRP A 80 19.07 -9.57 -19.59
N ALA A 81 19.75 -10.59 -19.04
CA ALA A 81 20.44 -11.60 -19.83
C ALA A 81 19.76 -12.95 -19.68
N LYS A 82 19.59 -13.67 -20.80
CA LYS A 82 19.15 -15.06 -20.77
C LYS A 82 20.36 -15.92 -20.42
N ILE A 83 20.32 -16.66 -19.31
CA ILE A 83 21.36 -17.62 -18.92
C ILE A 83 20.67 -18.97 -18.70
N GLY A 84 20.78 -19.87 -19.69
CA GLY A 84 20.08 -21.17 -19.65
C GLY A 84 18.55 -21.03 -19.78
N THR A 85 17.82 -21.82 -18.99
CA THR A 85 16.34 -21.80 -18.89
C THR A 85 15.81 -20.74 -17.91
N GLY A 86 16.70 -20.14 -17.10
CA GLY A 86 16.37 -19.10 -16.14
C GLY A 86 16.65 -17.70 -16.69
N LEU A 87 15.80 -16.75 -16.30
CA LEU A 87 16.07 -15.34 -16.52
C LEU A 87 16.96 -14.85 -15.36
N VAL A 88 18.20 -14.43 -15.66
CA VAL A 88 19.09 -13.79 -14.67
C VAL A 88 19.31 -12.33 -15.02
N MET A 89 19.01 -11.45 -14.07
CA MET A 89 19.17 -10.02 -14.24
C MET A 89 20.66 -9.69 -14.40
N LYS A 90 21.06 -9.08 -15.52
CA LYS A 90 22.46 -8.67 -15.73
C LYS A 90 22.69 -7.44 -14.85
N GLY A 91 23.41 -7.61 -13.75
CA GLY A 91 24.06 -6.47 -13.11
C GLY A 91 25.01 -5.85 -14.14
N SER A 92 24.87 -4.55 -14.42
CA SER A 92 26.00 -3.79 -14.97
C SER A 92 27.20 -4.08 -14.05
N GLY A 93 28.38 -4.28 -14.64
CA GLY A 93 29.59 -4.86 -14.05
C GLY A 93 29.75 -4.78 -12.52
N ARG A 94 30.36 -5.83 -11.94
CA ARG A 94 30.80 -5.93 -10.53
C ARG A 94 30.95 -4.53 -9.89
N SER A 95 30.00 -4.16 -9.01
CA SER A 95 29.97 -2.94 -8.18
C SER A 95 28.99 -1.80 -8.52
N ALA A 96 27.92 -1.98 -9.32
CA ALA A 96 26.81 -1.02 -9.32
C ALA A 96 25.58 -1.60 -8.60
N LYS A 97 25.42 -1.28 -7.30
CA LYS A 97 24.17 -1.55 -6.56
C LYS A 97 23.03 -0.88 -7.31
N ARG A 98 21.91 -1.59 -7.52
CA ARG A 98 20.73 -0.99 -8.15
C ARG A 98 20.27 0.21 -7.32
N PRO A 99 19.79 1.29 -7.97
CA PRO A 99 19.15 2.36 -7.24
C PRO A 99 17.85 1.79 -6.64
N LEU A 100 17.72 1.90 -5.33
CA LEU A 100 16.57 1.42 -4.58
C LEU A 100 15.50 2.52 -4.50
N PRO A 101 14.22 2.18 -4.33
CA PRO A 101 13.21 3.15 -3.93
C PRO A 101 13.63 3.86 -2.63
N SER A 102 13.34 5.16 -2.53
CA SER A 102 13.67 6.00 -1.38
C SER A 102 12.39 6.53 -0.73
N ILE A 103 12.26 6.39 0.58
CA ILE A 103 11.14 6.94 1.37
C ILE A 103 11.44 8.40 1.69
N HIS A 104 10.52 9.30 1.32
CA HIS A 104 10.64 10.75 1.55
C HIS A 104 9.63 11.32 2.56
N ALA A 105 8.55 10.59 2.83
CA ALA A 105 7.62 10.90 3.90
C ALA A 105 7.00 9.59 4.39
N TRP A 106 6.76 9.46 5.69
CA TRP A 106 6.15 8.27 6.27
C TRP A 106 5.43 8.64 7.55
N HIS A 107 4.10 8.80 7.47
CA HIS A 107 3.32 9.41 8.55
C HIS A 107 2.03 8.66 8.80
N ARG A 108 1.58 8.78 10.05
CA ARG A 108 0.25 8.40 10.50
C ARG A 108 -0.44 9.64 11.07
N LEU A 109 -1.63 9.95 10.58
CA LEU A 109 -2.39 11.15 10.87
C LEU A 109 -3.80 10.79 11.37
N ALA A 110 -4.31 11.60 12.28
CA ALA A 110 -5.74 11.69 12.57
C ALA A 110 -6.27 12.93 11.83
N VAL A 111 -7.00 12.72 10.73
CA VAL A 111 -7.45 13.82 9.86
C VAL A 111 -8.67 14.56 10.40
N SER A 112 -9.39 13.97 11.36
CA SER A 112 -10.52 14.58 12.06
C SER A 112 -10.14 15.47 13.24
N SER A 113 -8.86 15.51 13.63
CA SER A 113 -8.41 16.35 14.73
C SER A 113 -8.11 17.76 14.23
N PRO A 114 -8.61 18.83 14.90
CA PRO A 114 -8.16 20.18 14.57
C PRO A 114 -6.64 20.30 14.76
N PRO A 115 -5.92 21.06 13.90
CA PRO A 115 -4.52 21.36 14.16
C PRO A 115 -4.42 22.05 15.52
N THR A 116 -3.54 21.57 16.39
CA THR A 116 -3.30 22.18 17.69
C THR A 116 -2.89 23.63 17.48
N PRO A 117 -3.67 24.64 17.92
CA PRO A 117 -3.17 26.00 17.90
C PRO A 117 -1.93 26.06 18.79
N ALA A 118 -0.89 26.74 18.31
CA ALA A 118 0.27 27.07 19.13
C ALA A 118 -0.21 27.70 20.43
N ILE A 119 0.30 27.20 21.56
CA ILE A 119 0.00 27.71 22.90
C ILE A 119 0.28 29.21 22.89
N PRO A 120 -0.69 30.09 23.18
CA PRO A 120 -0.37 31.47 23.51
C PRO A 120 0.39 31.42 24.83
N ILE A 121 1.67 31.78 24.79
CA ILE A 121 2.40 32.20 25.97
C ILE A 121 1.74 33.53 26.34
N ASP A 122 0.87 33.51 27.34
CA ASP A 122 0.89 34.44 28.47
C ASP A 122 -0.32 34.16 29.36
N GLY A 123 -0.05 34.14 30.67
CA GLY A 123 -0.96 33.62 31.68
C GLY A 123 -2.19 34.49 31.89
N GLU A 124 -3.34 33.83 31.99
CA GLU A 124 -4.47 34.26 32.80
C GLU A 124 -5.42 33.07 33.04
N ASP A 125 -6.01 33.10 34.24
CA ASP A 125 -6.75 32.09 34.99
C ASP A 125 -7.33 30.83 34.33
N ALA A 126 -6.98 29.71 34.95
CA ALA A 126 -7.55 28.39 34.75
C ALA A 126 -8.99 28.31 35.31
N THR A 127 -10.02 28.31 34.44
CA THR A 127 -11.33 27.65 34.75
C THR A 127 -12.22 27.32 33.56
N THR A 128 -11.83 27.56 32.30
CA THR A 128 -12.61 27.08 31.15
C THR A 128 -12.20 25.65 30.79
N LYS A 129 -13.09 24.68 31.06
CA LYS A 129 -13.05 23.35 30.41
C LYS A 129 -13.14 23.57 28.91
N THR A 130 -12.00 23.63 28.23
CA THR A 130 -11.92 23.67 26.77
C THR A 130 -12.57 22.38 26.27
N THR A 131 -13.83 22.45 25.86
CA THR A 131 -14.53 21.35 25.20
C THR A 131 -13.78 21.07 23.92
N ILE A 132 -12.99 19.99 23.91
CA ILE A 132 -12.37 19.45 22.70
C ILE A 132 -13.52 19.33 21.68
N PRO A 133 -13.47 20.02 20.52
CA PRO A 133 -14.55 19.95 19.55
C PRO A 133 -14.82 18.49 19.21
N LYS A 134 -16.07 18.07 19.35
CA LYS A 134 -16.50 16.71 19.01
C LYS A 134 -16.21 16.49 17.53
N GLU A 135 -15.51 15.41 17.19
CA GLU A 135 -15.22 15.06 15.79
C GLU A 135 -16.50 15.09 14.96
N ALA A 136 -16.50 15.93 13.92
CA ALA A 136 -17.60 16.06 12.99
C ALA A 136 -17.31 15.22 11.73
N PHE A 137 -18.24 14.33 11.41
CA PHE A 137 -18.15 13.41 10.26
C PHE A 137 -19.21 13.72 9.20
N ASP A 138 -19.76 14.93 9.21
CA ASP A 138 -20.70 15.36 8.18
C ASP A 138 -19.99 15.63 6.84
N PRO A 139 -20.73 15.64 5.72
CA PRO A 139 -20.12 15.82 4.41
C PRO A 139 -19.36 17.14 4.22
N ALA A 140 -19.81 18.24 4.81
CA ALA A 140 -19.16 19.54 4.67
C ALA A 140 -17.78 19.52 5.36
N THR A 141 -17.73 18.99 6.59
CA THR A 141 -16.46 18.85 7.32
C THR A 141 -15.50 17.91 6.58
N LEU A 142 -15.92 16.69 6.21
CA LEU A 142 -15.02 15.72 5.60
C LEU A 142 -14.54 16.14 4.20
N SER A 143 -15.35 16.86 3.42
CA SER A 143 -14.93 17.36 2.11
C SER A 143 -13.89 18.46 2.24
N GLN A 144 -14.06 19.38 3.20
CA GLN A 144 -13.03 20.39 3.51
C GLN A 144 -11.74 19.73 4.01
N THR A 145 -11.84 18.73 4.90
CA THR A 145 -10.68 17.97 5.37
C THR A 145 -9.96 17.27 4.20
N ALA A 146 -10.69 16.62 3.30
CA ALA A 146 -10.11 15.94 2.14
C ALA A 146 -9.38 16.93 1.21
N TYR A 147 -10.02 18.07 0.92
CA TYR A 147 -9.42 19.13 0.13
C TYR A 147 -8.14 19.69 0.75
N THR A 148 -8.19 20.05 2.04
CA THR A 148 -7.03 20.59 2.76
C THR A 148 -5.90 19.57 2.86
N LEU A 149 -6.20 18.31 3.19
CA LEU A 149 -5.21 17.23 3.24
C LEU A 149 -4.48 17.09 1.90
N LEU A 150 -5.23 17.03 0.80
CA LEU A 150 -4.64 16.88 -0.53
C LEU A 150 -3.83 18.12 -0.93
N ARG A 151 -4.42 19.32 -0.84
CA ARG A 151 -3.80 20.56 -1.34
C ARG A 151 -2.62 21.02 -0.49
N ALA A 152 -2.72 20.93 0.83
CA ALA A 152 -1.75 21.50 1.75
C ALA A 152 -0.68 20.50 2.19
N GLN A 153 -0.96 19.19 2.19
CA GLN A 153 -0.02 18.19 2.73
C GLN A 153 0.48 17.19 1.68
N LEU A 154 -0.42 16.61 0.89
CA LEU A 154 -0.05 15.44 0.06
C LEU A 154 0.42 15.80 -1.35
N LEU A 155 -0.28 16.71 -2.04
CA LEU A 155 0.06 17.13 -3.42
C LEU A 155 1.26 18.08 -3.55
N PRO A 156 1.68 18.88 -2.55
CA PRO A 156 2.93 19.64 -2.63
C PRO A 156 4.16 18.76 -2.87
N ALA A 157 4.10 17.49 -2.47
CA ALA A 157 5.14 16.51 -2.79
C ALA A 157 5.17 16.10 -4.27
N LYS A 158 4.20 16.52 -5.09
CA LYS A 158 4.10 16.25 -6.54
C LYS A 158 4.12 14.75 -6.87
N PRO A 159 3.24 13.92 -6.28
CA PRO A 159 3.16 12.52 -6.64
C PRO A 159 2.73 12.34 -8.09
N THR A 160 3.39 11.44 -8.82
CA THR A 160 2.98 11.01 -10.16
C THR A 160 1.88 9.94 -10.10
N HIS A 161 1.88 9.16 -9.02
CA HIS A 161 0.96 8.05 -8.78
C HIS A 161 0.45 8.15 -7.33
N ILE A 162 -0.86 8.03 -7.16
CA ILE A 162 -1.50 7.94 -5.85
C ILE A 162 -2.15 6.55 -5.76
N LEU A 163 -1.75 5.78 -4.76
CA LEU A 163 -2.32 4.48 -4.44
C LEU A 163 -3.21 4.62 -3.21
N ILE A 164 -4.44 4.14 -3.29
CA ILE A 164 -5.40 4.19 -2.17
C ILE A 164 -5.88 2.77 -1.90
N GLU A 165 -5.64 2.22 -0.71
CA GLU A 165 -6.29 0.95 -0.34
C GLU A 165 -7.80 1.18 -0.24
N ARG A 166 -8.58 0.40 -1.00
CA ARG A 166 -10.04 0.54 -0.98
C ARG A 166 -10.60 0.07 0.37
N GLN A 167 -11.49 0.82 1.00
CA GLN A 167 -12.12 0.33 2.21
C GLN A 167 -13.08 -0.85 1.89
N ARG A 168 -12.98 -1.93 2.67
CA ARG A 168 -13.87 -3.10 2.52
C ARG A 168 -15.23 -2.82 3.14
N PHE A 169 -16.31 -3.10 2.41
CA PHE A 169 -17.64 -3.26 3.00
C PHE A 169 -17.66 -4.53 3.85
N ARG A 170 -17.80 -4.39 5.17
CA ARG A 170 -17.94 -5.52 6.10
C ARG A 170 -19.24 -5.37 6.88
N SER A 171 -20.10 -6.39 6.79
CA SER A 171 -21.39 -6.44 7.48
C SER A 171 -21.42 -7.45 8.65
N MET A 172 -20.27 -8.02 9.05
CA MET A 172 -20.20 -9.04 10.12
C MET A 172 -20.46 -8.48 11.53
N GLY A 173 -21.70 -8.03 11.77
CA GLY A 173 -22.40 -8.19 13.05
C GLY A 173 -22.55 -6.97 13.95
N SER A 174 -21.84 -5.86 13.74
CA SER A 174 -21.94 -4.68 14.63
C SER A 174 -22.31 -3.40 13.87
N LYS A 175 -23.33 -2.68 14.38
CA LYS A 175 -23.77 -1.37 13.84
C LYS A 175 -22.62 -0.35 13.82
N HIS A 176 -21.73 -0.38 14.81
CA HIS A 176 -20.57 0.51 14.87
C HIS A 176 -19.57 0.26 13.73
N ILE A 177 -19.42 -1.00 13.29
CA ILE A 177 -18.55 -1.32 12.14
C ILE A 177 -19.14 -0.74 10.86
N LEU A 178 -20.47 -0.81 10.69
CA LEU A 178 -21.16 -0.25 9.55
C LEU A 178 -21.02 1.28 9.51
N GLU A 179 -21.28 1.97 10.63
CA GLU A 179 -21.15 3.42 10.75
C GLU A 179 -19.72 3.89 10.44
N TRP A 180 -18.71 3.23 11.00
CA TRP A 180 -17.31 3.55 10.72
C TRP A 180 -16.93 3.29 9.26
N THR A 181 -17.38 2.17 8.68
CA THR A 181 -17.14 1.85 7.28
C THR A 181 -17.76 2.91 6.35
N VAL A 182 -18.98 3.36 6.65
CA VAL A 182 -19.65 4.42 5.88
C VAL A 182 -18.86 5.73 5.96
N ARG A 183 -18.37 6.11 7.14
CA ARG A 183 -17.55 7.32 7.31
C ARG A 183 -16.26 7.26 6.51
N VAL A 184 -15.52 6.15 6.61
CA VAL A 184 -14.26 5.98 5.85
C VAL A 184 -14.53 5.95 4.35
N ASN A 185 -15.56 5.24 3.88
CA ASN A 185 -15.94 5.23 2.46
C ASN A 185 -16.36 6.62 1.95
N MET A 186 -17.06 7.40 2.77
CA MET A 186 -17.44 8.77 2.44
C MET A 186 -16.19 9.65 2.28
N PHE A 187 -15.24 9.55 3.21
CA PHE A 187 -13.98 10.26 3.12
C PHE A 187 -13.13 9.81 1.92
N GLU A 188 -13.04 8.50 1.66
CA GLU A 188 -12.39 7.93 0.46
C GLU A 188 -12.99 8.53 -0.82
N SER A 189 -14.33 8.56 -0.89
CA SER A 189 -15.05 9.12 -2.05
C SER A 189 -14.76 10.61 -2.25
N MET A 190 -14.65 11.38 -1.17
CA MET A 190 -14.27 12.80 -1.23
C MET A 190 -12.83 12.99 -1.70
N ILE A 191 -11.88 12.15 -1.25
CA ILE A 191 -10.51 12.15 -1.77
C ILE A 191 -10.51 11.90 -3.28
N TYR A 192 -11.23 10.89 -3.76
CA TYR A 192 -11.35 10.62 -5.20
C TYR A 192 -11.98 11.79 -5.97
N ALA A 193 -13.05 12.39 -5.43
CA ALA A 193 -13.72 13.52 -6.07
C ALA A 193 -12.81 14.76 -6.17
N VAL A 194 -12.08 15.08 -5.11
CA VAL A 194 -11.11 16.19 -5.11
C VAL A 194 -9.97 15.90 -6.08
N LEU A 195 -9.38 14.70 -6.08
CA LEU A 195 -8.33 14.33 -7.02
C LEU A 195 -8.79 14.41 -8.48
N CYS A 196 -10.02 13.95 -8.77
CA CYS A 196 -10.63 14.07 -10.09
C CYS A 196 -10.77 15.54 -10.52
N THR A 197 -11.27 16.39 -9.61
CA THR A 197 -11.46 17.82 -9.85
C THR A 197 -10.14 18.53 -10.10
N LEU A 198 -9.15 18.35 -9.21
CA LEU A 198 -7.83 18.96 -9.34
C LEU A 198 -7.11 18.51 -10.61
N LYS A 199 -7.36 17.28 -11.07
CA LYS A 199 -6.85 16.80 -12.36
C LYS A 199 -7.55 17.44 -13.55
N GLY A 200 -8.88 17.53 -13.52
CA GLY A 200 -9.66 18.20 -14.58
C GLY A 200 -9.33 19.68 -14.72
N GLU A 201 -8.97 20.34 -13.63
CA GLU A 201 -8.54 21.75 -13.59
C GLU A 201 -7.06 21.96 -13.91
N GLY A 202 -6.29 20.89 -14.17
CA GLY A 202 -4.87 20.99 -14.49
C GLY A 202 -3.96 21.36 -13.30
N LEU A 203 -4.47 21.28 -12.07
CA LEU A 203 -3.70 21.54 -10.84
C LEU A 203 -2.83 20.35 -10.42
N TRP A 204 -3.09 19.17 -10.96
CA TRP A 204 -2.30 17.95 -10.78
C TRP A 204 -2.50 17.00 -11.96
N ASP A 205 -1.42 16.45 -12.52
CA ASP A 205 -1.47 15.64 -13.76
C ASP A 205 -1.24 14.13 -13.55
N GLY A 206 -1.11 13.69 -12.30
CA GLY A 206 -0.82 12.30 -11.98
C GLY A 206 -1.99 11.33 -12.15
N SER A 207 -1.78 10.09 -11.71
CA SER A 207 -2.78 9.01 -11.76
C SER A 207 -3.17 8.52 -10.37
N VAL A 208 -4.45 8.14 -10.21
CA VAL A 208 -4.96 7.53 -8.96
C VAL A 208 -5.32 6.09 -9.25
N ARG A 209 -4.89 5.15 -8.40
CA ARG A 209 -5.25 3.72 -8.50
C ARG A 209 -5.75 3.20 -7.16
N GLY A 210 -6.90 2.53 -7.20
CA GLY A 210 -7.41 1.79 -6.04
C GLY A 210 -6.70 0.45 -5.91
N VAL A 211 -6.13 0.17 -4.75
CA VAL A 211 -5.51 -1.11 -4.42
C VAL A 211 -6.56 -2.03 -3.81
N LEU A 212 -6.65 -3.26 -4.32
CA LEU A 212 -7.64 -4.21 -3.83
C LEU A 212 -7.26 -4.72 -2.45
N PRO A 213 -8.21 -4.76 -1.51
CA PRO A 213 -7.86 -5.00 -0.12
C PRO A 213 -7.31 -6.39 0.12
N GLY A 214 -6.27 -6.50 0.93
CA GLY A 214 -5.61 -7.77 1.28
C GLY A 214 -5.06 -8.54 0.09
N LYS A 215 -4.63 -7.85 -0.96
CA LYS A 215 -3.65 -8.39 -1.91
C LYS A 215 -2.21 -8.23 -1.41
N VAL A 216 -1.94 -7.10 -0.77
CA VAL A 216 -0.59 -6.71 -0.35
C VAL A 216 0.00 -7.69 0.66
N GLY A 217 -0.77 -8.09 1.68
CA GLY A 217 -0.32 -9.07 2.68
C GLY A 217 0.09 -10.41 2.05
N PRO A 218 -0.83 -11.14 1.40
CA PRO A 218 -0.51 -12.36 0.66
C PRO A 218 0.68 -12.26 -0.28
N PHE A 219 0.84 -11.11 -0.96
CA PHE A 219 1.92 -10.91 -1.93
C PHE A 219 3.30 -10.98 -1.28
N TRP A 220 3.42 -10.49 -0.05
CA TRP A 220 4.69 -10.39 0.67
C TRP A 220 4.96 -11.54 1.63
N VAL A 221 3.96 -11.93 2.43
CA VAL A 221 4.12 -12.93 3.50
C VAL A 221 3.55 -14.30 3.14
N GLY A 222 3.03 -14.44 1.92
CA GLY A 222 2.34 -15.64 1.47
C GLY A 222 0.92 -15.77 2.02
N GLU A 223 0.10 -16.56 1.33
CA GLU A 223 -1.12 -17.11 1.89
C GLU A 223 -0.79 -18.46 2.53
N GLY A 224 -1.21 -18.67 3.78
CA GLY A 224 -1.65 -20.01 4.14
C GLY A 224 -2.85 -20.32 3.26
N GLU A 225 -2.60 -21.05 2.16
CA GLU A 225 -3.53 -21.58 1.16
C GLU A 225 -4.98 -21.10 1.32
N GLU A 226 -5.40 -20.05 0.60
CA GLU A 226 -6.82 -19.81 0.41
C GLU A 226 -7.39 -20.89 -0.52
N ASP A 227 -8.05 -21.88 0.09
CA ASP A 227 -8.96 -22.83 -0.55
C ASP A 227 -9.84 -22.11 -1.57
N ASP A 228 -9.57 -22.34 -2.86
CA ASP A 228 -10.40 -21.90 -3.97
C ASP A 228 -11.78 -22.53 -3.79
N ALA A 229 -12.77 -21.68 -3.50
CA ALA A 229 -14.17 -22.04 -3.42
C ALA A 229 -14.74 -22.33 -4.82
N THR A 230 -14.17 -23.28 -5.57
CA THR A 230 -14.71 -23.81 -6.83
C THR A 230 -14.28 -25.26 -7.10
N SER A 231 -14.43 -26.15 -6.12
CA SER A 231 -14.52 -27.59 -6.39
C SER A 231 -15.82 -28.15 -5.82
N ALA A 232 -16.90 -27.95 -6.57
CA ALA A 232 -18.05 -28.83 -6.46
C ALA A 232 -17.69 -30.15 -7.17
N LYS A 233 -17.37 -31.18 -6.38
CA LYS A 233 -17.86 -32.57 -6.60
C LYS A 233 -17.51 -33.46 -5.41
N ASN A 234 -18.59 -33.88 -4.73
CA ASN A 234 -18.83 -35.12 -4.01
C ASN A 234 -17.83 -35.61 -2.95
N GLY A 235 -18.29 -35.61 -1.70
CA GLY A 235 -17.83 -36.57 -0.68
C GLY A 235 -17.57 -35.97 0.69
N LYS A 236 -18.58 -36.03 1.57
CA LYS A 236 -18.51 -35.99 3.05
C LYS A 236 -17.62 -34.91 3.70
N GLY A 237 -18.26 -33.81 4.08
CA GLY A 237 -18.08 -33.15 5.38
C GLY A 237 -16.66 -32.69 5.75
N ARG A 238 -16.08 -31.74 5.01
CA ARG A 238 -14.90 -30.99 5.49
C ARG A 238 -15.36 -29.68 6.14
N LYS A 239 -15.24 -29.60 7.47
CA LYS A 239 -15.53 -28.40 8.29
C LYS A 239 -14.72 -27.22 7.76
N LYS A 240 -15.36 -26.12 7.36
CA LYS A 240 -14.71 -24.83 7.07
C LYS A 240 -13.81 -24.44 8.25
N ILE A 241 -12.49 -24.43 8.04
CA ILE A 241 -11.54 -23.95 9.05
C ILE A 241 -11.75 -22.44 9.17
N ARG A 242 -12.36 -22.02 10.29
CA ARG A 242 -12.46 -20.60 10.66
C ARG A 242 -11.03 -20.07 10.83
N LYS A 243 -10.63 -19.05 10.06
CA LYS A 243 -9.38 -18.31 10.29
C LYS A 243 -9.35 -17.86 11.76
N SER A 244 -8.45 -18.45 12.56
CA SER A 244 -8.35 -18.16 13.98
C SER A 244 -7.84 -16.73 14.18
N ALA A 245 -8.17 -16.11 15.32
CA ALA A 245 -7.62 -14.80 15.69
C ALA A 245 -6.08 -14.81 15.69
N SER A 246 -5.47 -15.96 16.00
CA SER A 246 -4.02 -16.18 15.97
C SER A 246 -3.42 -15.95 14.57
N ALA A 247 -4.02 -16.51 13.51
CA ALA A 247 -3.50 -16.36 12.14
C ALA A 247 -3.51 -14.90 11.65
N LYS A 248 -4.50 -14.10 12.06
CA LYS A 248 -4.55 -12.66 11.75
C LYS A 248 -3.50 -11.86 12.50
N ILE A 249 -3.26 -12.20 13.77
CA ILE A 249 -2.23 -11.58 14.59
C ILE A 249 -0.84 -11.91 14.04
N GLN A 250 -0.61 -13.17 13.64
CA GLN A 250 0.61 -13.62 12.99
C GLN A 250 0.86 -12.86 11.68
N ASN A 251 -0.14 -12.72 10.81
CA ASN A 251 0.02 -11.98 9.55
C ASN A 251 0.32 -10.49 9.80
N LYS A 252 -0.35 -9.87 10.77
CA LYS A 252 -0.07 -8.48 11.17
C LYS A 252 1.37 -8.32 11.72
N GLY A 253 1.83 -9.24 12.56
CA GLY A 253 3.21 -9.26 13.05
C GLY A 253 4.21 -9.46 11.91
N ALA A 254 3.98 -10.43 11.04
CA ALA A 254 4.85 -10.74 9.91
C ALA A 254 5.05 -9.56 8.95
N LYS A 255 4.01 -8.73 8.73
CA LYS A 255 4.14 -7.50 7.94
C LYS A 255 5.04 -6.47 8.60
N ILE A 256 4.89 -6.28 9.91
CA ILE A 256 5.69 -5.32 10.68
C ILE A 256 7.15 -5.81 10.74
N ASP A 257 7.35 -7.10 11.00
CA ASP A 257 8.66 -7.77 10.95
C ASP A 257 9.33 -7.63 9.57
N LEU A 258 8.56 -7.80 8.49
CA LEU A 258 9.08 -7.64 7.14
C LEU A 258 9.58 -6.22 6.90
N VAL A 259 8.77 -5.20 7.20
CA VAL A 259 9.17 -3.80 7.05
C VAL A 259 10.38 -3.49 7.93
N ARG A 260 10.39 -3.96 9.17
CA ARG A 260 11.57 -3.83 10.05
C ARG A 260 12.82 -4.38 9.37
N SER A 261 12.76 -5.61 8.85
CA SER A 261 13.93 -6.24 8.24
C SER A 261 14.45 -5.44 7.03
N TRP A 262 13.56 -4.83 6.23
CA TRP A 262 13.94 -3.93 5.14
C TRP A 262 14.64 -2.66 5.62
N LEU A 263 14.19 -2.10 6.73
CA LEU A 263 14.80 -0.90 7.33
C LEU A 263 16.18 -1.19 7.93
N GLU A 264 16.36 -2.38 8.52
CA GLU A 264 17.62 -2.81 9.11
C GLU A 264 18.65 -3.22 8.05
N SER A 265 18.22 -3.91 6.98
CA SER A 265 19.11 -4.36 5.91
C SER A 265 19.57 -3.21 5.00
N GLY A 266 18.68 -2.24 4.74
CA GLY A 266 18.93 -1.12 3.83
C GLY A 266 19.15 -1.54 2.36
N ASP A 267 18.80 -2.77 2.00
CA ASP A 267 18.97 -3.33 0.66
C ASP A 267 17.67 -3.40 -0.17
N VAL A 268 16.53 -3.12 0.46
CA VAL A 268 15.21 -3.05 -0.20
C VAL A 268 14.74 -1.61 -0.43
N VAL A 269 14.98 -0.73 0.54
CA VAL A 269 14.51 0.67 0.52
C VAL A 269 15.52 1.60 1.17
N GLN A 270 15.64 2.82 0.65
CA GLN A 270 16.47 3.89 1.20
C GLN A 270 15.65 4.86 2.05
N LEU A 271 16.31 5.49 3.02
CA LEU A 271 15.73 6.54 3.86
C LEU A 271 16.17 7.89 3.31
N GLY A 272 15.24 8.58 2.64
CA GLY A 272 15.55 9.73 1.79
C GLY A 272 15.85 11.04 2.51
N ASN A 273 15.57 11.13 3.81
CA ASN A 273 15.85 12.30 4.65
C ASN A 273 15.90 11.93 6.14
N ASP A 274 16.32 12.88 6.97
CA ASP A 274 16.52 12.64 8.41
C ASP A 274 15.21 12.43 9.18
N GLU A 275 14.11 13.04 8.73
CA GLU A 275 12.78 12.81 9.30
C GLU A 275 12.36 11.33 9.16
N VAL A 276 12.54 10.77 7.96
CA VAL A 276 12.27 9.37 7.67
C VAL A 276 13.24 8.45 8.40
N LYS A 277 14.52 8.81 8.55
CA LYS A 277 15.47 8.04 9.35
C LYS A 277 15.06 7.94 10.81
N GLU A 278 14.67 9.06 11.40
CA GLU A 278 14.19 9.11 12.77
C GLU A 278 12.88 8.33 12.94
N MET A 279 11.98 8.41 11.95
CA MET A 279 10.78 7.58 11.92
C MET A 279 11.14 6.10 11.87
N ALA A 280 11.99 5.66 10.93
CA ALA A 280 12.45 4.28 10.84
C ALA A 280 13.07 3.76 12.14
N ARG A 281 13.94 4.57 12.80
CA ARG A 281 14.52 4.23 14.10
C ARG A 281 13.43 3.94 15.14
N ARG A 282 12.46 4.84 15.28
CA ARG A 282 11.37 4.67 16.24
C ARG A 282 10.43 3.51 15.87
N TYR A 283 10.26 3.20 14.58
CA TYR A 283 9.50 2.04 14.12
C TYR A 283 10.13 0.74 14.65
N VAL A 284 11.43 0.57 14.43
CA VAL A 284 12.22 -0.58 14.87
C VAL A 284 12.19 -0.69 16.41
N GLU A 285 12.50 0.41 17.11
CA GLU A 285 12.51 0.43 18.58
C GLU A 285 11.15 0.11 19.19
N LYS A 286 10.07 0.62 18.61
CA LYS A 286 8.72 0.36 19.13
C LYS A 286 8.36 -1.11 19.00
N TRP A 287 8.73 -1.76 17.90
CA TRP A 287 8.47 -3.18 17.71
C TRP A 287 9.28 -4.05 18.68
N ASP A 288 10.54 -3.69 18.95
CA ASP A 288 11.40 -4.35 19.94
C ASP A 288 10.84 -4.30 21.38
N ARG A 289 10.05 -3.26 21.71
CA ARG A 289 9.48 -3.07 23.05
C ARG A 289 8.17 -3.84 23.31
N VAL A 290 7.56 -4.47 22.30
CA VAL A 290 6.30 -5.23 22.46
C VAL A 290 6.59 -6.57 23.18
N PRO A 291 5.71 -7.08 24.09
CA PRO A 291 6.02 -8.25 24.93
C PRO A 291 6.40 -9.49 24.10
N GLY A 292 7.70 -9.79 24.10
CA GLY A 292 8.36 -10.76 23.20
C GLY A 292 9.79 -10.35 22.87
N GLY A 293 10.07 -9.04 22.81
CA GLY A 293 11.41 -8.45 22.87
C GLY A 293 11.79 -8.06 24.30
N ARG A 294 13.10 -8.06 24.62
CA ARG A 294 13.62 -7.79 25.98
C ARG A 294 13.14 -6.43 26.52
N LYS A 295 12.59 -6.44 27.74
CA LYS A 295 12.03 -5.29 28.46
C LYS A 295 12.99 -4.08 28.54
N ALA A 296 12.46 -2.90 28.25
CA ALA A 296 12.75 -1.69 29.04
C ALA A 296 11.49 -0.82 29.09
N ILE A 297 10.95 -0.67 30.31
CA ILE A 297 9.85 0.23 30.63
C ILE A 297 10.44 1.64 30.69
N THR A 298 10.09 2.48 29.73
CA THR A 298 10.16 3.93 29.90
C THR A 298 9.11 4.53 28.98
N LYS A 299 7.96 4.89 29.57
CA LYS A 299 6.97 5.76 28.93
C LYS A 299 7.67 7.10 28.68
N LEU A 300 8.18 7.28 27.47
CA LEU A 300 8.61 8.58 27.00
C LEU A 300 7.41 9.29 26.40
N GLU A 301 7.20 10.54 26.80
CA GLU A 301 6.21 11.46 26.24
C GLU A 301 6.43 11.55 24.72
N GLY A 302 5.58 10.86 23.95
CA GLY A 302 5.76 10.65 22.51
C GLY A 302 5.17 9.35 21.99
N GLU A 303 4.90 8.37 22.86
CA GLU A 303 4.26 7.09 22.48
C GLU A 303 2.90 7.26 21.79
N GLU A 304 2.14 8.31 22.11
CA GLU A 304 0.86 8.60 21.45
C GLU A 304 1.01 9.00 19.98
N LYS A 305 2.10 9.68 19.59
CA LYS A 305 2.27 10.20 18.23
C LYS A 305 2.51 9.09 17.20
N MET A 306 3.13 7.98 17.59
CA MET A 306 3.47 6.90 16.67
C MET A 306 2.27 6.03 16.25
N GLY A 307 1.22 5.95 17.08
CA GLY A 307 0.05 5.11 16.79
C GLY A 307 0.39 3.62 16.59
N LYS A 308 -0.46 2.87 15.89
CA LYS A 308 -0.20 1.43 15.64
C LYS A 308 0.74 1.27 14.44
N LEU A 309 1.72 0.36 14.55
CA LEU A 309 2.74 0.13 13.52
C LEU A 309 2.20 -0.51 12.24
N ASP A 310 1.05 -1.17 12.29
CA ASP A 310 0.45 -1.79 11.11
C ASP A 310 0.00 -0.77 10.07
N ASP A 311 -0.58 0.36 10.47
CA ASP A 311 -1.01 1.41 9.53
C ASP A 311 0.21 1.90 8.69
N LEU A 312 1.36 2.10 9.36
CA LEU A 312 2.62 2.49 8.71
C LEU A 312 3.22 1.36 7.86
N ALA A 313 3.13 0.10 8.32
CA ALA A 313 3.59 -1.05 7.56
C ALA A 313 2.79 -1.21 6.27
N ASP A 314 1.46 -1.11 6.37
CA ASP A 314 0.53 -1.35 5.27
C ASP A 314 0.71 -0.32 4.15
N CYS A 315 0.86 0.98 4.48
CA CYS A 315 1.09 2.00 3.45
C CYS A 315 2.43 1.82 2.71
N LEU A 316 3.51 1.42 3.41
CA LEU A 316 4.80 1.14 2.79
C LEU A 316 4.80 -0.14 1.95
N LEU A 317 4.25 -1.24 2.49
CA LEU A 317 4.12 -2.51 1.79
C LEU A 317 3.25 -2.37 0.54
N GLN A 318 2.20 -1.53 0.58
CA GLN A 318 1.38 -1.23 -0.58
C GLN A 318 2.18 -0.53 -1.68
N GLY A 319 2.95 0.50 -1.32
CA GLY A 319 3.79 1.24 -2.27
C GLY A 319 4.82 0.33 -2.95
N MET A 320 5.51 -0.48 -2.15
CA MET A 320 6.48 -1.45 -2.65
C MET A 320 5.84 -2.57 -3.47
N ALA A 321 4.64 -3.05 -3.09
CA ALA A 321 3.92 -4.08 -3.85
C ALA A 321 3.61 -3.57 -5.25
N TRP A 322 3.18 -2.32 -5.37
CA TRP A 322 2.94 -1.71 -6.67
C TRP A 322 4.21 -1.64 -7.52
N VAL A 323 5.36 -1.27 -6.93
CA VAL A 323 6.66 -1.25 -7.64
C VAL A 323 6.98 -2.63 -8.23
N GLU A 324 6.82 -3.69 -7.43
CA GLU A 324 7.04 -5.06 -7.89
C GLU A 324 5.99 -5.53 -8.90
N TRP A 325 4.72 -5.14 -8.75
CA TRP A 325 3.68 -5.45 -9.73
C TRP A 325 3.97 -4.83 -11.09
N GLU A 326 4.35 -3.55 -11.14
CA GLU A 326 4.74 -2.91 -12.40
C GLU A 326 6.01 -3.55 -12.99
N ASN A 327 6.96 -3.96 -12.14
CA ASN A 327 8.14 -4.71 -12.59
C ASN A 327 7.75 -6.06 -13.23
N ASN A 328 6.85 -6.79 -12.58
CA ASN A 328 6.33 -8.07 -13.08
C ASN A 328 5.61 -7.89 -14.42
N LYS A 329 4.81 -6.85 -14.61
CA LYS A 329 4.20 -6.54 -15.92
C LYS A 329 5.26 -6.29 -17.00
N ARG A 330 6.35 -5.58 -16.69
CA ARG A 330 7.47 -5.36 -17.63
C ARG A 330 8.19 -6.65 -17.98
N ILE A 331 8.42 -7.52 -16.98
CA ILE A 331 9.02 -8.84 -17.18
C ILE A 331 8.16 -9.66 -18.14
N VAL A 332 6.85 -9.72 -17.91
CA VAL A 332 5.88 -10.43 -18.78
C VAL A 332 5.94 -9.91 -20.21
N MET A 333 5.97 -8.58 -20.39
CA MET A 333 6.04 -7.98 -21.72
C MET A 333 7.34 -8.29 -22.46
N LYS A 334 8.47 -8.33 -21.75
CA LYS A 334 9.78 -8.46 -22.36
C LYS A 334 10.22 -9.92 -22.55
N HIS A 335 9.77 -10.80 -21.65
CA HIS A 335 10.30 -12.16 -21.52
C HIS A 335 9.24 -13.25 -21.61
N GLY A 336 7.96 -12.88 -21.75
CA GLY A 336 6.86 -13.83 -21.73
C GLY A 336 6.37 -14.12 -20.30
N ILE A 337 5.24 -14.80 -20.22
CA ILE A 337 4.57 -15.13 -18.96
C ILE A 337 5.30 -16.22 -18.17
N GLU A 338 6.09 -17.05 -18.85
CA GLU A 338 6.86 -18.15 -18.29
C GLU A 338 7.88 -17.63 -17.27
N ALA A 339 8.31 -16.37 -17.39
CA ALA A 339 9.21 -15.73 -16.44
C ALA A 339 8.58 -15.52 -15.05
N LEU A 340 7.24 -15.55 -14.93
CA LEU A 340 6.52 -15.38 -13.66
C LEU A 340 5.72 -16.61 -13.24
N LEU A 341 5.58 -17.61 -14.10
CA LEU A 341 4.90 -18.85 -13.74
C LEU A 341 5.94 -19.84 -13.22
N ASP A 342 5.73 -20.32 -12.00
CA ASP A 342 6.54 -21.40 -11.45
C ASP A 342 6.16 -22.67 -12.24
N THR A 343 7.11 -23.23 -13.00
CA THR A 343 6.92 -24.45 -13.80
C THR A 343 6.89 -25.70 -12.96
#